data_AF-A0A1E3Q662-F1
#
_entry.id   AF-A0A1E3Q662-F1
#
_cell.length_a   1.000
_cell.length_b   1.000
_cell.length_c   1.000
_cell.angle_alpha   90.00
_cell.angle_beta   90.00
_cell.angle_gamma   90.00
#
_symmetry.space_group_name_H-M   'P 1'
#
loop_
_entity.id
_entity.type
_entity.pdbx_description
1 polymer ?
#
loop_
_entity_poly.entity_id
_entity_poly.type
_entity_poly.pdbx_seq_one_letter_code
_entity_poly.pdbx_strand_id
1 'polypeptide(L)'
;MKFTALHYVVAFIVIFSTIVFIVLFGRLPTFKGTIVGKAHILLWHKIPAKLLAIDKAVTGGRFYDATSSCGNYLINEKNWAVTTFYVTILTVALIFFFKDAWRYITNPIHRLLIPLLAFQPYFYLYLSAFTDPGIITLSNVSRMLDIFHYDDIIFYPDMPPCRTCHTPKPARSKHCSVCKHCIARMDHHCAWINNCVGYYNYRFFLGFVVSNLIVLTYGSYLTASVLYMEYMRQYFPGGYDSATKYFWADFRKWIKLIHSQNWTAAVSSLFMIATLVCPLVIAFLAQHIIFIHQGVTTNESEKWGEVEWVVNNGMLYVYENGDHYAENEAPETASGSGSESESGFARPRSAVAPSDKPKPENSGRRVYIHAYADAEMNRSVPRGMVQTEKVQDLDSICNIYDKGGFFKNWGEVFFPKYS
;
A
#
# COMPACT_ATOMS: atom_id res chain seq x y z
N MET A 1 11.68 -8.33 46.66
CA MET A 1 11.02 -7.45 45.67
C MET A 1 11.51 -7.74 44.24
N LYS A 2 11.58 -8.99 43.81
CA LYS A 2 12.37 -9.42 42.65
C LYS A 2 11.52 -10.36 41.79
N PHE A 3 10.93 -9.85 40.69
CA PHE A 3 10.41 -10.58 39.51
C PHE A 3 9.35 -9.75 38.76
N THR A 4 8.67 -8.81 39.41
CA THR A 4 7.49 -8.12 38.87
C THR A 4 7.75 -7.28 37.61
N ALA A 5 8.80 -6.45 37.58
CA ALA A 5 9.08 -5.55 36.44
C ALA A 5 9.39 -6.26 35.11
N LEU A 6 10.08 -7.42 35.14
CA LEU A 6 10.38 -8.22 33.94
C LEU A 6 9.10 -8.79 33.34
N HIS A 7 8.25 -9.37 34.19
CA HIS A 7 6.97 -9.88 33.75
C HIS A 7 6.10 -8.77 33.17
N TYR A 8 6.15 -7.54 33.69
CA TYR A 8 5.39 -6.43 33.11
C TYR A 8 5.89 -6.00 31.73
N VAL A 9 7.20 -5.91 31.49
CA VAL A 9 7.72 -5.52 30.16
C VAL A 9 7.51 -6.63 29.13
N VAL A 10 7.79 -7.88 29.48
CA VAL A 10 7.55 -9.02 28.58
C VAL A 10 6.05 -9.20 28.35
N ALA A 11 5.23 -9.12 29.40
CA ALA A 11 3.78 -9.14 29.23
C ALA A 11 3.32 -7.97 28.36
N PHE A 12 3.86 -6.76 28.54
CA PHE A 12 3.51 -5.62 27.68
C PHE A 12 3.86 -5.89 26.22
N ILE A 13 5.08 -6.35 25.91
CA ILE A 13 5.49 -6.66 24.54
C ILE A 13 4.61 -7.76 23.95
N VAL A 14 4.36 -8.85 24.70
CA VAL A 14 3.55 -9.98 24.25
C VAL A 14 2.09 -9.56 24.06
N ILE A 15 1.51 -8.85 25.02
CA ILE A 15 0.13 -8.36 24.96
C ILE A 15 -0.01 -7.37 23.81
N PHE A 16 0.88 -6.38 23.71
CA PHE A 16 0.84 -5.38 22.65
C PHE A 16 1.00 -6.03 21.27
N SER A 17 1.98 -6.90 21.09
CA SER A 17 2.19 -7.63 19.82
C SER A 17 1.01 -8.52 19.48
N THR A 18 0.38 -9.15 20.48
CA THR A 18 -0.83 -9.98 20.32
C THR A 18 -2.04 -9.13 19.94
N ILE A 19 -2.23 -7.98 20.57
CA ILE A 19 -3.30 -7.03 20.22
C ILE A 19 -3.10 -6.53 18.80
N VAL A 20 -1.88 -6.09 18.44
CA VAL A 20 -1.55 -5.64 17.08
C VAL A 20 -1.84 -6.76 16.07
N PHE A 21 -1.42 -8.00 16.36
CA PHE A 21 -1.71 -9.15 15.52
C PHE A 21 -3.21 -9.39 15.34
N ILE A 22 -4.00 -9.40 16.43
CA ILE A 22 -5.46 -9.59 16.38
C ILE A 22 -6.13 -8.46 15.59
N VAL A 23 -5.70 -7.22 15.79
CA VAL A 23 -6.25 -6.04 15.09
C VAL A 23 -5.97 -6.11 13.59
N LEU A 24 -4.75 -6.47 13.20
CA LEU A 24 -4.34 -6.51 11.78
C LEU A 24 -4.87 -7.75 11.04
N PHE A 25 -4.70 -8.93 11.64
CA PHE A 25 -4.94 -10.20 10.96
C PHE A 25 -6.27 -10.86 11.32
N GLY A 26 -6.90 -10.46 12.43
CA GLY A 26 -8.11 -11.13 12.92
C GLY A 26 -9.34 -11.02 12.03
N ARG A 27 -9.31 -10.13 11.02
CA ARG A 27 -10.34 -10.02 9.97
C ARG A 27 -10.19 -11.01 8.82
N LEU A 28 -9.04 -11.70 8.71
CA LEU A 28 -8.79 -12.60 7.58
C LEU A 28 -9.75 -13.81 7.61
N PRO A 29 -10.19 -14.31 6.45
CA PRO A 29 -11.10 -15.47 6.37
C PRO A 29 -10.58 -16.69 7.14
N THR A 30 -9.27 -16.92 7.14
CA THR A 30 -8.59 -18.00 7.87
C THR A 30 -8.88 -18.00 9.38
N PHE A 31 -9.12 -16.82 9.98
CA PHE A 31 -9.40 -16.69 11.41
C PHE A 31 -10.90 -16.60 11.75
N LYS A 32 -11.80 -16.71 10.75
CA LYS A 32 -13.24 -16.68 10.98
C LYS A 32 -13.66 -17.84 11.89
N GLY A 33 -14.36 -17.53 12.98
CA GLY A 33 -14.80 -18.53 13.98
C GLY A 33 -13.76 -18.95 15.02
N THR A 34 -12.48 -18.60 14.83
CA THR A 34 -11.39 -18.89 15.78
C THR A 34 -11.39 -17.94 16.98
N ILE A 35 -10.54 -18.21 17.99
CA ILE A 35 -10.33 -17.30 19.13
C ILE A 35 -9.84 -15.94 18.66
N VAL A 36 -8.92 -15.90 17.68
CA VAL A 36 -8.37 -14.66 17.11
C VAL A 36 -9.49 -13.84 16.44
N GLY A 37 -10.32 -14.47 15.60
CA GLY A 37 -11.44 -13.80 14.96
C GLY A 37 -12.49 -13.30 15.95
N LYS A 38 -12.80 -14.08 17.00
CA LYS A 38 -13.71 -13.65 18.08
C LYS A 38 -13.13 -12.48 18.88
N ALA A 39 -11.82 -12.49 19.16
CA ALA A 39 -11.13 -11.40 19.85
C ALA A 39 -11.10 -10.12 18.99
N HIS A 40 -10.93 -10.25 17.68
CA HIS A 40 -11.03 -9.13 16.74
C HIS A 40 -12.42 -8.49 16.76
N ILE A 41 -13.49 -9.30 16.69
CA ILE A 41 -14.87 -8.80 16.81
C ILE A 41 -15.10 -8.11 18.16
N LEU A 42 -14.57 -8.68 19.24
CA LEU A 42 -14.66 -8.07 20.58
C LEU A 42 -13.99 -6.69 20.62
N LEU A 43 -12.75 -6.58 20.12
CA LEU A 43 -11.96 -5.35 20.11
C LEU A 43 -12.52 -4.28 19.19
N TRP A 44 -12.97 -4.63 17.98
CA TRP A 44 -13.41 -3.66 16.98
C TRP A 44 -14.90 -3.32 17.00
N HIS A 45 -15.75 -4.22 17.47
CA HIS A 45 -17.21 -4.01 17.42
C HIS A 45 -17.80 -3.90 18.83
N LYS A 46 -17.60 -4.90 19.68
CA LYS A 46 -18.31 -4.97 20.97
C LYS A 46 -17.79 -3.95 21.99
N ILE A 47 -16.48 -3.77 22.12
CA ILE A 47 -15.89 -2.79 23.06
C ILE A 47 -16.26 -1.36 22.64
N PRO A 48 -16.04 -0.92 21.39
CA PRO A 48 -16.46 0.41 20.94
C PRO A 48 -17.96 0.66 21.10
N ALA A 49 -18.82 -0.33 20.80
CA ALA A 49 -20.26 -0.19 21.00
C ALA A 49 -20.64 0.02 22.47
N LYS A 50 -19.98 -0.67 23.41
CA LYS A 50 -20.19 -0.45 24.85
C LYS A 50 -19.68 0.92 25.30
N LEU A 51 -18.50 1.34 24.84
CA LEU A 51 -17.95 2.66 25.14
C LEU A 51 -18.87 3.78 24.63
N LEU A 52 -19.44 3.62 23.43
CA LEU A 52 -20.44 4.52 22.89
C LEU A 52 -21.73 4.55 23.72
N ALA A 53 -22.20 3.40 24.21
CA ALA A 53 -23.39 3.36 25.07
C ALA A 53 -23.14 4.08 26.41
N ILE A 54 -21.95 3.90 27.00
CA ILE A 54 -21.53 4.61 28.21
C ILE A 54 -21.44 6.11 27.92
N ASP A 55 -20.85 6.50 26.80
CA ASP A 55 -20.72 7.91 26.43
C ASP A 55 -22.08 8.59 26.19
N LYS A 56 -23.00 7.89 25.52
CA LYS A 56 -24.39 8.36 25.37
C LYS A 56 -25.08 8.56 26.72
N ALA A 57 -24.82 7.67 27.69
CA ALA A 57 -25.39 7.78 29.03
C ALA A 57 -24.77 8.90 29.87
N VAL A 58 -23.46 9.16 29.73
CA VAL A 58 -22.72 10.10 30.59
C VAL A 58 -22.62 11.51 29.99
N THR A 59 -22.34 11.63 28.69
CA THR A 59 -22.08 12.93 28.03
C THR A 59 -23.12 13.27 26.95
N GLY A 60 -24.08 12.38 26.69
CA GLY A 60 -25.02 12.51 25.59
C GLY A 60 -24.42 12.17 24.22
N GLY A 61 -23.25 11.52 24.17
CA GLY A 61 -22.56 11.16 22.93
C GLY A 61 -21.50 12.17 22.47
N ARG A 62 -21.29 13.25 23.23
CA ARG A 62 -20.38 14.35 22.85
C ARG A 62 -18.93 13.91 22.75
N PHE A 63 -18.49 12.96 23.58
CA PHE A 63 -17.12 12.47 23.50
C PHE A 63 -16.90 11.63 22.24
N TYR A 64 -17.85 10.76 21.89
CA TYR A 64 -17.80 10.01 20.64
C TYR A 64 -17.85 10.95 19.44
N ASP A 65 -18.72 11.95 19.43
CA ASP A 65 -18.81 12.91 18.33
C ASP A 65 -17.51 13.71 18.19
N ALA A 66 -16.91 14.16 19.30
CA ALA A 66 -15.63 14.86 19.28
C ALA A 66 -14.48 13.97 18.80
N THR A 67 -14.38 12.73 19.32
CA THR A 67 -13.30 11.80 18.95
C THR A 67 -13.45 11.29 17.51
N SER A 68 -14.66 11.00 17.05
CA SER A 68 -14.94 10.62 15.67
C SER A 68 -14.72 11.77 14.69
N SER A 69 -15.12 13.00 15.05
CA SER A 69 -14.84 14.19 14.24
C SER A 69 -13.34 14.45 14.13
N CYS A 70 -12.60 14.33 15.24
CA CYS A 70 -11.14 14.43 15.24
C CYS A 70 -10.50 13.34 14.38
N GLY A 71 -10.94 12.08 14.54
CA GLY A 71 -10.46 10.96 13.71
C GLY A 71 -10.74 11.16 12.22
N ASN A 72 -11.93 11.63 11.87
CA ASN A 72 -12.30 11.96 10.51
C ASN A 72 -11.46 13.11 9.94
N TYR A 73 -11.26 14.18 10.71
CA TYR A 73 -10.38 15.28 10.31
C TYR A 73 -8.96 14.76 10.05
N LEU A 74 -8.40 13.95 10.95
CA LEU A 74 -7.03 13.45 10.86
C LEU A 74 -6.80 12.50 9.68
N ILE A 75 -7.75 11.60 9.39
CA ILE A 75 -7.57 10.48 8.45
C ILE A 75 -8.28 10.73 7.11
N ASN A 76 -9.47 11.34 7.13
CA ASN A 76 -10.37 11.46 5.97
C ASN A 76 -10.38 12.86 5.36
N GLU A 77 -9.66 13.82 5.95
CA GLU A 77 -9.49 15.17 5.39
C GLU A 77 -8.02 15.49 5.14
N LYS A 78 -7.76 16.40 4.18
CA LYS A 78 -6.41 16.81 3.83
C LYS A 78 -5.88 17.79 4.88
N ASN A 79 -4.99 17.32 5.75
CA ASN A 79 -4.44 18.10 6.86
C ASN A 79 -2.98 17.72 7.13
N TRP A 80 -2.21 18.63 7.70
CA TRP A 80 -0.78 18.41 8.01
C TRP A 80 -0.54 17.84 9.41
N ALA A 81 -1.57 17.50 10.19
CA ALA A 81 -1.40 17.12 11.58
C ALA A 81 -0.61 15.80 11.73
N VAL A 82 -0.95 14.77 10.94
CA VAL A 82 -0.27 13.46 10.99
C VAL A 82 1.20 13.58 10.54
N THR A 83 1.45 14.34 9.48
CA THR A 83 2.83 14.62 9.02
C THR A 83 3.64 15.40 10.06
N THR A 84 3.05 16.43 10.67
CA THR A 84 3.70 17.23 11.71
C THR A 84 4.00 16.39 12.95
N PHE A 85 3.09 15.50 13.33
CA PHE A 85 3.28 14.54 14.40
C PHE A 85 4.46 13.61 14.13
N TYR A 86 4.55 13.04 12.93
CA TYR A 86 5.70 12.22 12.51
C TYR A 86 7.01 13.00 12.58
N VAL A 87 7.08 14.19 11.98
CA VAL A 87 8.28 15.04 11.98
C VAL A 87 8.70 15.35 13.42
N THR A 88 7.73 15.67 14.29
CA THR A 88 7.98 15.97 15.70
C THR A 88 8.57 14.77 16.43
N ILE A 89 7.98 13.58 16.29
CA ILE A 89 8.49 12.37 16.95
C ILE A 89 9.90 12.02 16.48
N LEU A 90 10.14 12.04 15.17
CA LEU A 90 11.46 11.75 14.62
C LEU A 90 12.50 12.77 15.11
N THR A 91 12.18 14.06 15.08
CA THR A 91 13.08 15.13 15.53
C THR A 91 13.38 15.00 17.02
N VAL A 92 12.37 14.76 17.86
CA VAL A 92 12.57 14.55 19.30
C VAL A 92 13.43 13.32 19.57
N ALA A 93 13.19 12.21 18.87
CA ALA A 93 13.99 11.00 18.99
C ALA A 93 15.47 11.25 18.60
N LEU A 94 15.72 11.99 17.52
CA LEU A 94 17.05 12.38 17.10
C LEU A 94 17.72 13.33 18.11
N ILE A 95 17.00 14.31 18.67
CA ILE A 95 17.52 15.19 19.72
C ILE A 95 18.00 14.35 20.93
N PHE A 96 17.20 13.42 21.42
CA PHE A 96 17.60 12.53 22.50
C PHE A 96 18.79 11.65 22.12
N PHE A 97 18.81 11.11 20.89
CA PHE A 97 19.94 10.34 20.41
C PHE A 97 21.25 11.15 20.41
N PHE A 98 21.22 12.36 19.83
CA PHE A 98 22.40 13.22 19.74
C PHE A 98 22.84 13.76 21.11
N LYS A 99 21.90 14.01 22.01
CA LYS A 99 22.21 14.45 23.38
C LYS A 99 22.82 13.34 24.22
N ASP A 100 22.20 12.15 24.21
CA ASP A 100 22.48 11.12 25.21
C ASP A 100 23.35 9.98 24.70
N ALA A 101 23.24 9.59 23.43
CA ALA A 101 23.99 8.46 22.84
C ALA A 101 25.26 8.88 22.07
N TRP A 102 25.27 10.05 21.41
CA TRP A 102 26.34 10.48 20.50
C TRP A 102 27.74 10.42 21.07
N ARG A 103 27.92 10.84 22.33
CA ARG A 103 29.23 10.86 23.02
C ARG A 103 29.88 9.47 23.12
N TYR A 104 29.09 8.40 23.09
CA TYR A 104 29.56 7.02 23.17
C TYR A 104 29.93 6.44 21.81
N ILE A 105 29.53 7.09 20.71
CA ILE A 105 29.90 6.69 19.35
C ILE A 105 31.27 7.31 19.04
N THR A 106 32.33 6.52 19.09
CA THR A 106 33.71 6.98 18.83
C THR A 106 34.19 6.66 17.41
N ASN A 107 33.64 5.63 16.77
CA ASN A 107 34.02 5.24 15.42
C ASN A 107 33.68 6.36 14.40
N PRO A 108 34.67 6.86 13.62
CA PRO A 108 34.46 7.97 12.69
C PRO A 108 33.48 7.65 11.57
N ILE A 109 33.40 6.39 11.14
CA ILE A 109 32.47 5.95 10.10
C ILE A 109 31.03 6.13 10.59
N HIS A 110 30.71 5.70 11.82
CA HIS A 110 29.39 5.90 12.40
C HIS A 110 29.05 7.39 12.56
N ARG A 111 30.02 8.22 13.00
CA ARG A 111 29.82 9.67 13.12
C ARG A 111 29.52 10.35 11.78
N LEU A 112 30.07 9.85 10.67
CA LEU A 112 29.73 10.35 9.34
C LEU A 112 28.37 9.83 8.85
N LEU A 113 28.09 8.54 9.03
CA LEU A 113 26.87 7.91 8.50
C LEU A 113 25.60 8.34 9.22
N ILE A 114 25.63 8.50 10.54
CA ILE A 114 24.45 8.84 11.35
C ILE A 114 23.71 10.08 10.84
N PRO A 115 24.34 11.27 10.67
CA PRO A 115 23.63 12.44 10.18
C PRO A 115 23.12 12.29 8.75
N LEU A 116 23.86 11.59 7.88
CA LEU A 116 23.44 11.33 6.50
C LEU A 116 22.17 10.47 6.45
N LEU A 117 22.13 9.39 7.23
CA LEU A 117 20.97 8.50 7.30
C LEU A 117 19.79 9.13 8.05
N ALA A 118 20.05 9.92 9.10
CA ALA A 118 19.01 10.64 9.84
C ALA A 118 18.30 11.71 8.99
N PHE A 119 18.98 12.25 7.96
CA PHE A 119 18.40 13.21 7.03
C PHE A 119 17.44 12.56 6.01
N GLN A 120 17.70 11.32 5.59
CA GLN A 120 16.96 10.68 4.48
C GLN A 120 15.43 10.61 4.69
N PRO A 121 14.89 10.27 5.87
CA PRO A 121 13.44 10.25 6.06
C PRO A 121 12.78 11.61 5.83
N TYR A 122 13.42 12.72 6.23
CA TYR A 122 12.91 14.06 5.95
C TYR A 122 12.95 14.39 4.46
N PHE A 123 14.05 14.03 3.79
CA PHE A 123 14.21 14.25 2.36
C PHE A 123 13.14 13.51 1.54
N TYR A 124 12.96 12.21 1.80
CA TYR A 124 11.95 11.43 1.08
C TYR A 124 10.51 11.76 1.52
N LEU A 125 10.29 12.19 2.76
CA LEU A 125 9.00 12.76 3.18
C LEU A 125 8.67 13.99 2.34
N TYR A 126 9.61 14.92 2.19
CA TYR A 126 9.43 16.11 1.35
C TYR A 126 9.12 15.73 -0.09
N LEU A 127 9.91 14.86 -0.70
CA LEU A 127 9.69 14.44 -2.08
C LEU A 127 8.34 13.72 -2.27
N SER A 128 7.95 12.84 -1.36
CA SER A 128 6.66 12.14 -1.45
C SER A 128 5.46 13.07 -1.22
N ALA A 129 5.58 14.02 -0.28
CA ALA A 129 4.52 14.96 0.05
C ALA A 129 4.28 16.02 -1.04
N PHE A 130 5.34 16.49 -1.71
CA PHE A 130 5.27 17.63 -2.62
C PHE A 130 5.42 17.29 -4.11
N THR A 131 5.80 16.06 -4.47
CA THR A 131 5.74 15.62 -5.87
C THR A 131 4.29 15.35 -6.27
N ASP A 132 3.89 15.80 -7.47
CA ASP A 132 2.61 15.43 -8.08
C ASP A 132 2.46 13.90 -8.06
N PRO A 133 1.41 13.33 -7.45
CA PRO A 133 1.20 11.89 -7.45
C PRO A 133 0.74 11.33 -8.81
N GLY A 134 0.46 12.20 -9.79
CA GLY A 134 -0.13 11.82 -11.08
C GLY A 134 -1.58 12.29 -11.19
N ILE A 135 -1.84 13.55 -10.83
CA ILE A 135 -3.18 14.14 -10.95
C ILE A 135 -3.63 14.12 -12.41
N ILE A 136 -4.82 13.58 -12.65
CA ILE A 136 -5.46 13.52 -13.96
C ILE A 136 -6.28 14.79 -14.16
N THR A 137 -6.02 15.48 -15.26
CA THR A 137 -6.71 16.69 -15.71
C THR A 137 -7.19 16.50 -17.14
N LEU A 138 -8.07 17.38 -17.62
CA LEU A 138 -8.49 17.38 -19.02
C LEU A 138 -7.30 17.58 -19.98
N SER A 139 -6.24 18.28 -19.56
CA SER A 139 -5.05 18.51 -20.39
C SER A 139 -4.15 17.28 -20.53
N ASN A 140 -4.17 16.34 -19.59
CA ASN A 140 -3.27 15.18 -19.60
C ASN A 140 -3.99 13.82 -19.76
N VAL A 141 -5.33 13.79 -19.72
CA VAL A 141 -6.10 12.53 -19.71
C VAL A 141 -5.86 11.67 -20.95
N SER A 142 -5.75 12.28 -22.14
CA SER A 142 -5.45 11.55 -23.38
C SER A 142 -4.14 10.77 -23.26
N ARG A 143 -3.10 11.42 -22.71
CA ARG A 143 -1.81 10.78 -22.48
C ARG A 143 -1.91 9.65 -21.45
N MET A 144 -2.68 9.86 -20.38
CA MET A 144 -2.84 8.82 -19.36
C MET A 144 -3.59 7.59 -19.89
N LEU A 145 -4.53 7.77 -20.81
CA LEU A 145 -5.20 6.68 -21.53
C LEU A 145 -4.23 5.90 -22.44
N ASP A 146 -3.25 6.58 -23.05
CA ASP A 146 -2.22 5.93 -23.85
C ASP A 146 -1.20 5.15 -22.99
N ILE A 147 -0.94 5.59 -21.76
CA ILE A 147 -0.02 4.90 -20.84
C ILE A 147 -0.69 3.71 -20.16
N PHE A 148 -1.94 3.88 -19.72
CA PHE A 148 -2.68 2.89 -18.92
C PHE A 148 -3.83 2.30 -19.73
N HIS A 149 -3.51 1.26 -20.49
CA HIS A 149 -4.48 0.47 -21.24
C HIS A 149 -5.42 -0.31 -20.33
N TYR A 150 -6.67 -0.46 -20.78
CA TYR A 150 -7.70 -1.23 -20.10
C TYR A 150 -7.42 -2.73 -20.19
N ASP A 151 -7.73 -3.47 -19.11
CA ASP A 151 -7.61 -4.93 -19.04
C ASP A 151 -8.93 -5.65 -19.41
N ASP A 152 -10.00 -4.89 -19.62
CA ASP A 152 -11.34 -5.39 -19.91
C ASP A 152 -11.88 -6.36 -18.83
N ILE A 153 -11.33 -6.32 -17.61
CA ILE A 153 -11.75 -7.05 -16.41
C ILE A 153 -12.12 -6.05 -15.32
N ILE A 154 -11.11 -5.37 -14.77
CA ILE A 154 -11.22 -4.41 -13.68
C ILE A 154 -11.44 -3.00 -14.24
N PHE A 155 -10.81 -2.70 -15.37
CA PHE A 155 -10.88 -1.40 -16.03
C PHE A 155 -11.24 -1.62 -17.50
N TYR A 156 -12.29 -0.93 -17.97
CA TYR A 156 -12.80 -1.06 -19.34
C TYR A 156 -13.12 0.32 -19.98
N PRO A 157 -13.09 0.43 -21.33
CA PRO A 157 -13.25 1.73 -22.02
C PRO A 157 -14.56 2.45 -21.76
N ASP A 158 -15.66 1.70 -21.59
CA ASP A 158 -17.01 2.26 -21.43
C ASP A 158 -17.32 2.68 -19.98
N MET A 159 -16.31 2.69 -19.10
CA MET A 159 -16.51 3.17 -17.73
C MET A 159 -16.99 4.63 -17.73
N PRO A 160 -18.02 4.97 -16.93
CA PRO A 160 -18.46 6.33 -16.83
C PRO A 160 -17.32 7.23 -16.29
N PRO A 161 -17.21 8.48 -16.78
CA PRO A 161 -16.21 9.42 -16.31
C PRO A 161 -16.34 9.65 -14.80
N CYS A 162 -15.31 10.23 -14.19
CA CYS A 162 -15.39 10.59 -12.78
C CYS A 162 -16.55 11.56 -12.54
N ARG A 163 -17.48 11.20 -11.63
CA ARG A 163 -18.63 12.05 -11.28
C ARG A 163 -18.20 13.41 -10.70
N THR A 164 -17.03 13.46 -10.05
CA THR A 164 -16.49 14.68 -9.41
C THR A 164 -15.57 15.48 -10.33
N CYS A 165 -14.65 14.81 -11.04
CA CYS A 165 -13.65 15.48 -11.87
C CYS A 165 -14.10 15.69 -13.32
N HIS A 166 -15.16 15.01 -13.76
CA HIS A 166 -15.66 14.99 -15.14
C HIS A 166 -14.60 14.60 -16.20
N THR A 167 -13.54 13.90 -15.79
CA THR A 167 -12.53 13.35 -16.69
C THR A 167 -12.81 11.87 -16.98
N PRO A 168 -12.47 11.38 -18.19
CA PRO A 168 -12.30 9.94 -18.42
C PRO A 168 -11.37 9.31 -17.38
N LYS A 169 -11.54 8.01 -17.10
CA LYS A 169 -10.76 7.26 -16.11
C LYS A 169 -9.78 6.32 -16.82
N PRO A 170 -8.51 6.71 -17.00
CA PRO A 170 -7.46 5.77 -17.38
C PRO A 170 -7.47 4.52 -16.50
N ALA A 171 -7.03 3.39 -17.04
CA ALA A 171 -6.88 2.20 -16.22
C ALA A 171 -5.97 2.49 -15.01
N ARG A 172 -6.17 1.76 -13.92
CA ARG A 172 -5.42 1.95 -12.66
C ARG A 172 -5.62 3.30 -11.97
N SER A 173 -6.47 4.19 -12.49
CA SER A 173 -6.78 5.47 -11.85
C SER A 173 -7.93 5.36 -10.84
N LYS A 174 -7.93 6.24 -9.83
CA LYS A 174 -9.03 6.35 -8.85
C LYS A 174 -9.17 7.79 -8.38
N HIS A 175 -10.42 8.21 -8.12
CA HIS A 175 -10.70 9.49 -7.48
C HIS A 175 -10.42 9.38 -5.98
N CYS A 176 -9.53 10.21 -5.47
CA CYS A 176 -9.29 10.34 -4.04
C CYS A 176 -10.23 11.40 -3.46
N SER A 177 -11.14 11.00 -2.58
CA SER A 177 -12.06 11.90 -1.88
C SER A 177 -11.36 12.88 -0.95
N VAL A 178 -10.14 12.58 -0.49
CA VAL A 178 -9.33 13.45 0.37
C VAL A 178 -8.61 14.52 -0.47
N CYS A 179 -7.91 14.10 -1.53
CA CYS A 179 -7.19 15.00 -2.43
C CYS A 179 -8.10 15.74 -3.42
N LYS A 180 -9.35 15.29 -3.61
CA LYS A 180 -10.33 15.83 -4.58
C LYS A 180 -9.91 15.76 -6.05
N HIS A 181 -9.04 14.81 -6.38
CA HIS A 181 -8.54 14.59 -7.74
C HIS A 181 -8.53 13.10 -8.09
N CYS A 182 -8.67 12.82 -9.39
CA CYS A 182 -8.32 11.51 -9.95
C CYS A 182 -6.80 11.38 -10.01
N ILE A 183 -6.27 10.29 -9.47
CA ILE A 183 -4.83 9.99 -9.45
C ILE A 183 -4.56 8.81 -10.36
N ALA A 184 -3.59 8.95 -11.27
CA ALA A 184 -3.12 7.90 -12.15
C ALA A 184 -2.31 6.85 -11.38
N ARG A 185 -2.53 5.57 -11.68
CA ARG A 185 -1.95 4.42 -10.94
C ARG A 185 -2.01 4.65 -9.42
N MET A 186 -3.20 4.99 -8.92
CA MET A 186 -3.38 5.33 -7.51
C MET A 186 -3.17 4.11 -6.64
N ASP A 187 -2.22 4.18 -5.71
CA ASP A 187 -2.00 3.13 -4.73
C ASP A 187 -2.88 3.34 -3.50
N HIS A 188 -2.68 4.45 -2.79
CA HIS A 188 -3.49 4.83 -1.65
C HIS A 188 -3.37 6.33 -1.35
N HIS A 189 -4.23 6.86 -0.48
CA HIS A 189 -4.00 8.15 0.16
C HIS A 189 -3.23 7.93 1.46
N CYS A 190 -2.12 8.63 1.65
CA CYS A 190 -1.27 8.45 2.81
C CYS A 190 -1.27 9.71 3.67
N ALA A 191 -1.93 9.63 4.83
CA ALA A 191 -2.00 10.74 5.79
C ALA A 191 -0.62 11.16 6.32
N TRP A 192 0.35 10.22 6.38
CA TRP A 192 1.71 10.51 6.86
C TRP A 192 2.47 11.49 5.96
N ILE A 193 2.23 11.45 4.65
CA ILE A 193 2.84 12.37 3.67
C ILE A 193 1.87 13.48 3.24
N ASN A 194 0.63 13.48 3.74
CA ASN A 194 -0.46 14.37 3.36
C ASN A 194 -0.67 14.47 1.83
N ASN A 195 -0.50 13.35 1.13
CA ASN A 195 -0.60 13.25 -0.32
C ASN A 195 -1.03 11.84 -0.74
N CYS A 196 -1.51 11.70 -1.97
CA CYS A 196 -1.67 10.37 -2.57
C CYS A 196 -0.32 9.76 -2.91
N VAL A 197 -0.23 8.44 -2.87
CA VAL A 197 0.83 7.67 -3.49
C VAL A 197 0.30 7.19 -4.85
N GLY A 198 0.94 7.62 -5.93
CA GLY A 198 0.52 7.35 -7.30
C GLY A 198 1.69 7.27 -8.26
N TYR A 199 1.40 7.36 -9.56
CA TYR A 199 2.36 7.09 -10.63
C TYR A 199 3.71 7.81 -10.51
N TYR A 200 3.71 9.10 -10.20
CA TYR A 200 4.92 9.93 -10.27
C TYR A 200 5.69 10.05 -8.93
N ASN A 201 5.09 9.69 -7.80
CA ASN A 201 5.73 9.83 -6.48
C ASN A 201 5.93 8.51 -5.73
N TYR A 202 5.50 7.36 -6.27
CA TYR A 202 5.65 6.05 -5.65
C TYR A 202 7.09 5.75 -5.21
N ARG A 203 8.07 6.04 -6.06
CA ARG A 203 9.51 5.85 -5.75
C ARG A 203 9.97 6.63 -4.53
N PHE A 204 9.44 7.85 -4.33
CA PHE A 204 9.80 8.68 -3.18
C PHE A 204 9.12 8.18 -1.92
N PHE A 205 7.90 7.67 -2.04
CA PHE A 205 7.22 6.97 -0.95
C PHE A 205 7.97 5.71 -0.52
N LEU A 206 8.46 4.88 -1.46
CA LEU A 206 9.31 3.74 -1.11
C LEU A 206 10.62 4.18 -0.44
N GLY A 207 11.26 5.24 -0.95
CA GLY A 207 12.43 5.85 -0.31
C GLY A 207 12.14 6.30 1.12
N PHE A 208 10.95 6.85 1.37
CA PHE A 208 10.50 7.23 2.71
C PHE A 208 10.38 6.02 3.62
N VAL A 209 9.72 4.94 3.18
CA VAL A 209 9.59 3.70 3.98
C VAL A 209 10.96 3.06 4.25
N VAL A 210 11.81 2.94 3.23
CA VAL A 210 13.15 2.34 3.34
C VAL A 210 14.07 3.15 4.25
N SER A 211 14.08 4.48 4.12
CA SER A 211 14.90 5.34 4.99
C SER A 211 14.46 5.28 6.45
N ASN A 212 13.14 5.20 6.72
CA ASN A 212 12.63 4.94 8.06
C ASN A 212 13.09 3.58 8.58
N LEU A 213 13.02 2.52 7.77
CA LEU A 213 13.50 1.19 8.15
C LEU A 213 15.00 1.21 8.49
N ILE A 214 15.82 1.91 7.71
CA ILE A 214 17.25 2.08 7.97
C ILE A 214 17.47 2.79 9.32
N VAL A 215 16.79 3.91 9.56
CA VAL A 215 16.91 4.65 10.84
C VAL A 215 16.48 3.78 12.02
N LEU A 216 15.39 3.02 11.89
CA LEU A 216 14.89 2.14 12.95
C LEU A 216 15.86 0.99 13.24
N THR A 217 16.32 0.28 12.20
CA THR A 217 17.24 -0.87 12.34
C THR A 217 18.61 -0.44 12.84
N TYR A 218 19.21 0.57 12.20
CA TYR A 218 20.53 1.07 12.56
C TYR A 218 20.51 1.83 13.89
N GLY A 219 19.46 2.60 14.16
CA GLY A 219 19.24 3.24 15.45
C GLY A 219 19.11 2.23 16.59
N SER A 220 18.36 1.14 16.37
CA SER A 220 18.27 0.03 17.34
C SER A 220 19.64 -0.61 17.59
N TYR A 221 20.42 -0.85 16.54
CA TYR A 221 21.79 -1.38 16.66
C TYR A 221 22.71 -0.45 17.47
N LEU A 222 22.73 0.85 17.14
CA LEU A 222 23.59 1.83 17.81
C LEU A 222 23.21 2.01 19.28
N THR A 223 21.91 2.15 19.56
CA THR A 223 21.42 2.30 20.94
C THR A 223 21.67 1.03 21.75
N ALA A 224 21.44 -0.16 21.20
CA ALA A 224 21.80 -1.43 21.84
C ALA A 224 23.30 -1.50 22.15
N SER A 225 24.15 -1.07 21.21
CA SER A 225 25.61 -1.06 21.41
C SER A 225 26.04 -0.12 22.54
N VAL A 226 25.47 1.08 22.60
CA VAL A 226 25.74 2.04 23.69
C VAL A 226 25.28 1.48 25.04
N LEU A 227 24.08 0.89 25.10
CA LEU A 227 23.56 0.29 26.33
C LEU A 227 24.41 -0.91 26.77
N TYR A 228 24.88 -1.71 25.81
CA TYR A 228 25.79 -2.83 26.09
C TYR A 228 27.12 -2.36 26.67
N MET A 229 27.74 -1.32 26.10
CA MET A 229 28.96 -0.75 26.63
C MET A 229 28.79 -0.24 28.06
N GLU A 230 27.70 0.48 28.33
CA GLU A 230 27.41 0.99 29.67
C GLU A 230 27.14 -0.13 30.67
N TYR A 231 26.42 -1.17 30.25
CA TYR A 231 26.20 -2.37 31.04
C TYR A 231 27.53 -3.05 31.42
N MET A 232 28.42 -3.22 30.45
CA MET A 232 29.75 -3.80 30.68
C MET A 232 30.58 -2.94 31.64
N ARG A 233 30.55 -1.62 31.47
CA ARG A 233 31.25 -0.67 32.35
C ARG A 233 30.77 -0.72 33.80
N GLN A 234 29.45 -0.83 34.02
CA GLN A 234 28.87 -0.82 35.36
C GLN A 234 29.03 -2.16 36.09
N TYR A 235 28.89 -3.29 35.40
CA TYR A 235 28.78 -4.61 36.03
C TYR A 235 30.00 -5.50 35.87
N PHE A 236 30.89 -5.20 34.92
CA PHE A 236 32.09 -5.99 34.62
C PHE A 236 33.33 -5.12 34.40
N PRO A 237 33.72 -4.28 35.39
CA PRO A 237 34.87 -3.39 35.25
C PRO A 237 36.22 -4.12 35.10
N GLY A 238 36.29 -5.42 35.42
CA GLY A 238 37.50 -6.26 35.39
C GLY A 238 37.73 -7.10 34.12
N GLY A 239 36.88 -6.99 33.09
CA GLY A 239 37.12 -7.62 31.78
C GLY A 239 36.36 -8.93 31.48
N TYR A 240 36.65 -9.48 30.29
CA TYR A 240 35.80 -10.38 29.49
C TYR A 240 35.60 -11.80 30.05
N ASP A 241 36.50 -12.31 30.89
CA ASP A 241 36.49 -13.70 31.39
C ASP A 241 35.24 -14.04 32.23
N SER A 242 34.54 -13.03 32.74
CA SER A 242 33.30 -13.19 33.51
C SER A 242 32.02 -12.92 32.69
N ALA A 243 32.13 -12.40 31.46
CA ALA A 243 31.01 -11.77 30.75
C ALA A 243 30.23 -12.73 29.84
N THR A 244 30.91 -13.69 29.21
CA THR A 244 30.31 -14.66 28.28
C THR A 244 29.32 -15.62 28.94
N LYS A 245 29.46 -15.87 30.25
CA LYS A 245 28.60 -16.78 31.01
C LYS A 245 27.28 -16.15 31.48
N TYR A 246 27.14 -14.81 31.45
CA TYR A 246 26.01 -14.10 32.07
C TYR A 246 25.27 -13.11 31.15
N PHE A 247 25.62 -13.04 29.87
CA PHE A 247 25.02 -12.10 28.92
C PHE A 247 23.48 -12.23 28.82
N TRP A 248 22.95 -13.46 28.85
CA TRP A 248 21.51 -13.73 28.84
C TRP A 248 20.88 -13.87 30.23
N ALA A 249 21.68 -13.86 31.31
CA ALA A 249 21.25 -14.36 32.62
C ALA A 249 20.73 -13.29 33.59
N ASP A 250 20.78 -11.99 33.27
CA ASP A 250 20.40 -10.97 34.26
C ASP A 250 19.60 -9.80 33.69
N PHE A 251 18.45 -10.11 33.05
CA PHE A 251 17.45 -9.13 32.60
C PHE A 251 17.07 -8.09 33.67
N ARG A 252 17.18 -8.45 34.96
CA ARG A 252 16.93 -7.52 36.08
C ARG A 252 17.89 -6.33 36.09
N LYS A 253 19.14 -6.51 35.66
CA LYS A 253 20.12 -5.43 35.53
C LYS A 253 19.80 -4.53 34.33
N TRP A 254 19.30 -5.10 33.22
CA TRP A 254 18.76 -4.33 32.10
C TRP A 254 17.58 -3.45 32.52
N ILE A 255 16.63 -3.98 33.31
CA ILE A 255 15.52 -3.19 33.87
C ILE A 255 16.05 -2.03 34.72
N LYS A 256 17.06 -2.25 35.57
CA LYS A 256 17.65 -1.18 36.38
C LYS A 256 18.22 -0.07 35.52
N LEU A 257 18.82 -0.42 34.37
CA LEU A 257 19.34 0.55 33.42
C LEU A 257 18.20 1.36 32.75
N ILE A 258 17.10 0.71 32.40
CA ILE A 258 15.89 1.34 31.84
C ILE A 258 15.21 2.27 32.86
N HIS A 259 15.12 1.85 34.13
CA HIS A 259 14.46 2.59 35.21
C HIS A 259 15.36 3.60 35.91
N SER A 260 16.61 3.73 35.49
CA SER A 260 17.50 4.76 36.03
C SER A 260 17.01 6.14 35.60
N GLN A 261 16.92 7.12 36.51
CA GLN A 261 16.47 8.49 36.19
C GLN A 261 17.56 9.30 35.45
N ASN A 262 18.30 8.64 34.56
CA ASN A 262 19.53 9.12 33.94
C ASN A 262 19.43 9.01 32.41
N TRP A 263 20.46 9.46 31.69
CA TRP A 263 20.55 9.40 30.21
C TRP A 263 20.33 7.98 29.63
N THR A 264 20.63 6.93 30.40
CA THR A 264 20.40 5.52 30.05
C THR A 264 18.93 5.17 29.84
N ALA A 265 18.00 5.83 30.54
CA ALA A 265 16.57 5.65 30.29
C ALA A 265 16.17 6.18 28.91
N ALA A 266 16.64 7.38 28.54
CA ALA A 266 16.34 7.96 27.22
C ALA A 266 16.85 7.06 26.09
N VAL A 267 18.10 6.59 26.17
CA VAL A 267 18.68 5.67 25.16
C VAL A 267 17.94 4.32 25.15
N SER A 268 17.51 3.82 26.30
CA SER A 268 16.70 2.60 26.39
C SER A 268 15.33 2.76 25.75
N SER A 269 14.65 3.88 25.97
CA SER A 269 13.37 4.18 25.33
C SER A 269 13.49 4.25 23.81
N LEU A 270 14.57 4.88 23.30
CA LEU A 270 14.87 4.91 21.87
C LEU A 270 15.10 3.51 21.29
N PHE A 271 15.86 2.67 21.98
CA PHE A 271 16.07 1.28 21.58
C PHE A 271 14.74 0.50 21.53
N MET A 272 13.91 0.63 22.56
CA MET A 272 12.62 -0.07 22.65
C MET A 272 11.66 0.37 21.55
N ILE A 273 11.46 1.68 21.35
CA ILE A 273 10.53 2.17 20.33
C ILE A 273 11.01 1.78 18.93
N ALA A 274 12.30 1.91 18.65
CA ALA A 274 12.85 1.55 17.34
C ALA A 274 12.70 0.04 17.05
N THR A 275 12.96 -0.81 18.06
CA THR A 275 12.82 -2.26 17.95
C THR A 275 11.36 -2.69 17.78
N LEU A 276 10.42 -2.07 18.51
CA LEU A 276 9.00 -2.43 18.44
C LEU A 276 8.32 -1.97 17.14
N VAL A 277 8.73 -0.82 16.60
CA VAL A 277 8.17 -0.28 15.34
C VAL A 277 8.79 -0.97 14.11
N CYS A 278 10.02 -1.47 14.21
CA CYS A 278 10.74 -2.08 13.09
C CYS A 278 9.98 -3.22 12.39
N PRO A 279 9.40 -4.24 13.08
CA PRO A 279 8.63 -5.30 12.42
C PRO A 279 7.41 -4.79 11.64
N LEU A 280 6.75 -3.75 12.13
CA LEU A 280 5.60 -3.14 11.43
C LEU A 280 6.04 -2.52 10.10
N VAL A 281 7.16 -1.79 10.11
CA VAL A 281 7.71 -1.17 8.88
C VAL A 281 8.25 -2.23 7.92
N ILE A 282 8.86 -3.31 8.42
CA ILE A 282 9.28 -4.45 7.59
C ILE A 282 8.08 -5.10 6.92
N ALA A 283 7.01 -5.41 7.67
CA ALA A 283 5.80 -6.02 7.11
C ALA A 283 5.15 -5.13 6.05
N PHE A 284 5.07 -3.83 6.32
CA PHE A 284 4.55 -2.84 5.37
C PHE A 284 5.40 -2.74 4.10
N LEU A 285 6.73 -2.68 4.23
CA LEU A 285 7.63 -2.66 3.08
C LEU A 285 7.55 -3.97 2.27
N ALA A 286 7.52 -5.12 2.95
CA ALA A 286 7.40 -6.43 2.30
C ALA A 286 6.11 -6.54 1.48
N GLN A 287 4.99 -6.03 2.01
CA GLN A 287 3.73 -5.97 1.27
C GLN A 287 3.88 -5.16 -0.03
N HIS A 288 4.47 -3.96 0.03
CA HIS A 288 4.71 -3.15 -1.17
C HIS A 288 5.64 -3.85 -2.17
N ILE A 289 6.68 -4.55 -1.70
CA ILE A 289 7.57 -5.33 -2.57
C ILE A 289 6.79 -6.43 -3.30
N ILE A 290 5.90 -7.14 -2.62
CA ILE A 290 5.05 -8.19 -3.20
C ILE A 290 4.11 -7.59 -4.25
N PHE A 291 3.44 -6.47 -3.95
CA PHE A 291 2.55 -5.81 -4.89
C PHE A 291 3.26 -5.30 -6.14
N ILE A 292 4.45 -4.70 -5.98
CA ILE A 292 5.29 -4.33 -7.13
C ILE A 292 5.67 -5.57 -7.92
N HIS A 293 6.06 -6.66 -7.26
CA HIS A 293 6.40 -7.90 -7.94
C HIS A 293 5.25 -8.44 -8.78
N GLN A 294 4.02 -8.35 -8.28
CA GLN A 294 2.79 -8.79 -8.97
C GLN A 294 2.26 -7.77 -10.01
N GLY A 295 2.87 -6.59 -10.12
CA GLY A 295 2.37 -5.52 -11.00
C GLY A 295 1.06 -4.88 -10.52
N VAL A 296 0.72 -5.02 -9.24
CA VAL A 296 -0.56 -4.60 -8.62
C VAL A 296 -0.32 -3.42 -7.67
N THR A 297 -1.27 -2.50 -7.55
CA THR A 297 -1.31 -1.46 -6.52
C THR A 297 -2.14 -1.91 -5.32
N THR A 298 -1.99 -1.28 -4.15
CA THR A 298 -2.82 -1.58 -2.97
C THR A 298 -4.32 -1.48 -3.31
N ASN A 299 -4.72 -0.44 -4.04
CA ASN A 299 -6.09 -0.26 -4.51
C ASN A 299 -6.56 -1.36 -5.48
N GLU A 300 -5.68 -1.87 -6.34
CA GLU A 300 -6.03 -2.98 -7.24
C GLU A 300 -6.10 -4.32 -6.52
N SER A 301 -5.33 -4.52 -5.45
CA SER A 301 -5.37 -5.77 -4.67
C SER A 301 -6.76 -6.05 -4.10
N GLU A 302 -7.49 -5.01 -3.68
CA GLU A 302 -8.88 -5.14 -3.21
C GLU A 302 -9.80 -5.57 -4.36
N LYS A 303 -9.62 -4.99 -5.56
CA LYS A 303 -10.44 -5.31 -6.74
C LYS A 303 -10.16 -6.72 -7.27
N TRP A 304 -8.90 -7.17 -7.24
CA TRP A 304 -8.56 -8.54 -7.59
C TRP A 304 -9.20 -9.55 -6.62
N GLY A 305 -9.36 -9.20 -5.33
CA GLY A 305 -10.13 -10.00 -4.38
C GLY A 305 -11.62 -10.12 -4.74
N GLU A 306 -12.21 -9.07 -5.32
CA GLU A 306 -13.59 -9.14 -5.86
C GLU A 306 -13.65 -10.05 -7.10
N VAL A 307 -12.69 -9.93 -8.02
CA VAL A 307 -12.59 -10.81 -9.20
C VAL A 307 -12.44 -12.27 -8.78
N GLU A 308 -11.53 -12.56 -7.84
CA GLU A 308 -11.34 -13.89 -7.26
C GLU A 308 -12.65 -14.44 -6.68
N TRP A 309 -13.40 -13.61 -5.93
CA TRP A 309 -14.69 -14.02 -5.40
C TRP A 309 -15.70 -14.34 -6.52
N VAL A 310 -15.77 -13.52 -7.58
CA VAL A 310 -16.67 -13.75 -8.73
C VAL A 310 -16.29 -15.04 -9.48
N VAL A 311 -14.99 -15.31 -9.66
CA VAL A 311 -14.49 -16.57 -10.26
C VAL A 311 -14.84 -17.77 -9.41
N ASN A 312 -14.60 -17.71 -8.09
CA ASN A 312 -14.88 -18.80 -7.15
C ASN A 312 -16.37 -19.15 -7.05
N ASN A 313 -17.25 -18.19 -7.33
CA ASN A 313 -18.69 -18.41 -7.39
C ASN A 313 -19.17 -18.73 -8.82
N GLY A 314 -18.26 -18.82 -9.79
CA GLY A 314 -18.57 -19.13 -11.17
C GLY A 314 -19.48 -18.10 -11.83
N MET A 315 -19.18 -16.82 -11.65
CA MET A 315 -19.97 -15.71 -12.20
C MET A 315 -19.17 -14.86 -13.19
N LEU A 316 -17.97 -15.28 -13.59
CA LEU A 316 -17.15 -14.57 -14.58
C LEU A 316 -17.19 -15.28 -15.92
N TYR A 317 -17.53 -14.55 -16.97
CA TYR A 317 -17.68 -15.06 -18.33
C TYR A 317 -16.80 -14.28 -19.30
N VAL A 318 -16.25 -14.98 -20.28
CA VAL A 318 -15.46 -14.40 -21.36
C VAL A 318 -16.33 -14.23 -22.59
N TYR A 319 -16.16 -13.10 -23.26
CA TYR A 319 -16.81 -12.73 -24.49
C TYR A 319 -15.75 -12.35 -25.52
N GLU A 320 -15.90 -12.85 -26.75
CA GLU A 320 -14.99 -12.59 -27.86
C GLU A 320 -15.77 -12.21 -29.11
N ASN A 321 -15.10 -11.59 -30.09
CA ASN A 321 -15.73 -11.16 -31.33
C ASN A 321 -16.25 -12.37 -32.12
N GLY A 322 -17.53 -12.35 -32.51
CA GLY A 322 -18.18 -13.45 -33.22
C GLY A 322 -17.55 -13.80 -34.58
N ASP A 323 -16.89 -12.84 -35.23
CA ASP A 323 -16.20 -13.07 -36.51
C ASP A 323 -15.06 -14.09 -36.40
N HIS A 324 -14.44 -14.22 -35.20
CA HIS A 324 -13.38 -15.20 -34.93
C HIS A 324 -13.90 -16.63 -34.69
N TYR A 325 -15.17 -16.77 -34.28
CA TYR A 325 -15.83 -18.08 -34.10
C TYR A 325 -16.28 -18.68 -35.43
N ALA A 326 -16.71 -17.84 -36.36
CA ALA A 326 -17.14 -18.27 -37.69
C ALA A 326 -16.00 -18.88 -38.54
N GLU A 327 -14.75 -18.44 -38.34
CA GLU A 327 -13.58 -19.00 -39.04
C GLU A 327 -13.12 -20.36 -38.50
N ASN A 328 -13.41 -20.68 -37.23
CA ASN A 328 -12.95 -21.93 -36.59
C ASN A 328 -13.96 -23.10 -36.72
N GLU A 329 -15.19 -22.86 -37.16
CA GLU A 329 -16.23 -23.89 -37.33
C GLU A 329 -16.71 -24.08 -38.78
N ALA A 330 -16.07 -23.47 -39.78
CA ALA A 330 -16.45 -23.70 -41.17
C ALA A 330 -16.09 -25.14 -41.61
N PRO A 331 -17.05 -25.99 -41.98
CA PRO A 331 -16.76 -27.26 -42.65
C PRO A 331 -16.15 -26.93 -44.02
N GLU A 332 -15.12 -27.66 -44.43
CA GLU A 332 -14.63 -27.63 -45.82
C GLU A 332 -15.77 -28.01 -46.77
N THR A 333 -16.46 -27.03 -47.34
CA THR A 333 -17.35 -27.25 -48.47
C THR A 333 -17.00 -26.32 -49.63
N ALA A 334 -16.44 -26.99 -50.62
CA ALA A 334 -16.35 -26.69 -52.05
C ALA A 334 -17.08 -25.45 -52.61
N SER A 335 -16.30 -24.70 -53.38
CA SER A 335 -16.60 -24.13 -54.71
C SER A 335 -17.65 -23.04 -54.86
N GLY A 336 -17.24 -21.92 -55.47
CA GLY A 336 -18.17 -20.94 -56.03
C GLY A 336 -17.48 -19.70 -56.60
N SER A 337 -17.00 -19.81 -57.84
CA SER A 337 -16.56 -18.70 -58.68
C SER A 337 -17.62 -17.59 -58.81
N GLY A 338 -17.23 -16.33 -58.67
CA GLY A 338 -18.12 -15.19 -58.95
C GLY A 338 -17.35 -13.88 -59.06
N SER A 339 -17.26 -13.40 -60.29
CA SER A 339 -16.53 -12.23 -60.80
C SER A 339 -16.94 -10.88 -60.21
N GLU A 340 -15.94 -10.01 -60.08
CA GLU A 340 -16.03 -8.56 -59.89
C GLU A 340 -16.85 -7.88 -60.99
N SER A 341 -17.65 -6.86 -60.62
CA SER A 341 -17.91 -5.72 -61.49
C SER A 341 -18.16 -4.46 -60.66
N GLU A 342 -17.28 -3.49 -60.85
CA GLU A 342 -17.38 -2.12 -60.34
C GLU A 342 -18.46 -1.35 -61.11
N SER A 343 -19.23 -0.53 -60.40
CA SER A 343 -19.80 0.70 -60.98
C SER A 343 -19.93 1.77 -59.90
N GLY A 344 -19.35 2.93 -60.16
CA GLY A 344 -19.16 3.99 -59.18
C GLY A 344 -20.33 4.97 -59.04
N PHE A 345 -20.28 5.77 -57.98
CA PHE A 345 -20.79 7.15 -57.99
C PHE A 345 -20.14 7.98 -56.86
N ALA A 346 -19.51 9.09 -57.24
CA ALA A 346 -18.82 10.02 -56.35
C ALA A 346 -19.75 11.17 -55.91
N ARG A 347 -19.57 11.67 -54.66
CA ARG A 347 -19.90 13.04 -54.18
C ARG A 347 -19.24 13.32 -52.79
N PRO A 348 -19.12 14.59 -52.34
CA PRO A 348 -17.83 15.25 -52.16
C PRO A 348 -17.27 15.29 -50.72
N ARG A 349 -15.95 15.54 -50.67
CA ARG A 349 -15.10 15.71 -49.48
C ARG A 349 -15.46 16.95 -48.65
N SER A 350 -15.55 16.77 -47.33
CA SER A 350 -15.19 17.81 -46.36
C SER A 350 -14.08 17.23 -45.46
N ALA A 351 -12.94 17.91 -45.43
CA ALA A 351 -11.70 17.43 -44.84
C ALA A 351 -11.57 17.86 -43.37
N VAL A 352 -11.43 16.87 -42.48
CA VAL A 352 -10.51 16.92 -41.33
C VAL A 352 -9.89 15.53 -41.26
N ALA A 353 -8.61 15.44 -41.60
CA ALA A 353 -7.86 14.20 -41.64
C ALA A 353 -7.63 13.67 -40.21
N PRO A 354 -8.03 12.43 -39.88
CA PRO A 354 -7.47 11.73 -38.74
C PRO A 354 -6.06 11.28 -39.12
N SER A 355 -5.09 11.56 -38.25
CA SER A 355 -3.73 11.04 -38.39
C SER A 355 -3.78 9.51 -38.52
N ASP A 356 -3.20 8.99 -39.60
CA ASP A 356 -2.91 7.57 -39.81
C ASP A 356 -1.96 7.08 -38.71
N LYS A 357 -2.55 6.60 -37.62
CA LYS A 357 -1.97 5.52 -36.83
C LYS A 357 -2.91 4.34 -37.02
N PRO A 358 -2.40 3.13 -37.33
CA PRO A 358 -3.26 1.97 -37.45
C PRO A 358 -4.06 1.82 -36.15
N LYS A 359 -5.39 1.78 -36.26
CA LYS A 359 -6.23 1.24 -35.19
C LYS A 359 -5.68 -0.14 -34.87
N PRO A 360 -5.51 -0.52 -33.59
CA PRO A 360 -5.14 -1.90 -33.29
C PRO A 360 -6.20 -2.80 -33.92
N GLU A 361 -5.74 -3.76 -34.71
CA GLU A 361 -6.55 -4.84 -35.27
C GLU A 361 -7.45 -5.40 -34.16
N ASN A 362 -8.77 -5.36 -34.41
CA ASN A 362 -9.79 -5.84 -33.47
C ASN A 362 -9.91 -7.38 -33.48
N SER A 363 -8.89 -8.09 -33.97
CA SER A 363 -8.82 -9.55 -34.01
C SER A 363 -8.30 -10.06 -32.66
N GLY A 364 -9.19 -10.63 -31.84
CA GLY A 364 -8.82 -11.34 -30.61
C GLY A 364 -9.03 -10.60 -29.28
N ARG A 365 -9.80 -9.50 -29.25
CA ARG A 365 -10.13 -8.81 -27.98
C ARG A 365 -11.05 -9.68 -27.11
N ARG A 366 -10.53 -10.16 -25.97
CA ARG A 366 -11.27 -10.89 -24.93
C ARG A 366 -11.83 -9.91 -23.90
N VAL A 367 -13.11 -10.03 -23.59
CA VAL A 367 -13.81 -9.16 -22.64
C VAL A 367 -14.39 -9.99 -21.51
N TYR A 368 -14.15 -9.56 -20.26
CA TYR A 368 -14.64 -10.26 -19.08
C TYR A 368 -15.85 -9.53 -18.52
N ILE A 369 -16.94 -10.28 -18.30
CA ILE A 369 -18.21 -9.75 -17.82
C ILE A 369 -18.70 -10.57 -16.63
N HIS A 370 -19.06 -9.86 -15.57
CA HIS A 370 -19.54 -10.43 -14.32
C HIS A 370 -21.05 -10.60 -14.41
N ALA A 371 -21.57 -11.79 -14.12
CA ALA A 371 -23.00 -12.04 -13.99
C ALA A 371 -23.51 -11.65 -12.58
N TYR A 372 -23.24 -10.42 -12.15
CA TYR A 372 -23.68 -9.90 -10.85
C TYR A 372 -24.94 -9.04 -10.99
N ALA A 373 -25.91 -9.25 -10.10
CA ALA A 373 -27.24 -8.63 -10.17
C ALA A 373 -27.30 -7.17 -9.65
N ASP A 374 -26.18 -6.57 -9.26
CA ASP A 374 -26.16 -5.20 -8.75
C ASP A 374 -25.98 -4.19 -9.90
N ALA A 375 -26.93 -3.26 -10.02
CA ALA A 375 -27.13 -2.42 -11.20
C ALA A 375 -25.99 -1.43 -11.48
N GLU A 376 -25.13 -1.11 -10.50
CA GLU A 376 -24.03 -0.17 -10.67
C GLU A 376 -22.79 -0.75 -11.36
N MET A 377 -22.66 -2.08 -11.43
CA MET A 377 -21.50 -2.76 -12.04
C MET A 377 -21.84 -3.66 -13.22
N ASN A 378 -23.11 -3.67 -13.64
CA ASN A 378 -23.60 -4.49 -14.73
C ASN A 378 -23.10 -3.94 -16.08
N ARG A 379 -21.92 -4.38 -16.49
CA ARG A 379 -21.33 -4.08 -17.79
C ARG A 379 -22.14 -4.81 -18.86
N SER A 380 -22.76 -4.05 -19.76
CA SER A 380 -23.44 -4.64 -20.92
C SER A 380 -22.43 -5.32 -21.85
N VAL A 381 -22.82 -6.46 -22.42
CA VAL A 381 -22.05 -7.13 -23.47
C VAL A 381 -21.90 -6.19 -24.68
N PRO A 382 -20.67 -5.90 -25.14
CA PRO A 382 -20.47 -5.13 -26.36
C PRO A 382 -21.14 -5.80 -27.57
N ARG A 383 -21.67 -5.01 -28.51
CA ARG A 383 -22.33 -5.56 -29.70
C ARG A 383 -21.35 -6.40 -30.52
N GLY A 384 -21.82 -7.55 -31.02
CA GLY A 384 -21.03 -8.46 -31.85
C GLY A 384 -20.17 -9.45 -31.09
N MET A 385 -20.19 -9.41 -29.75
CA MET A 385 -19.46 -10.38 -28.93
C MET A 385 -20.34 -11.55 -28.52
N VAL A 386 -19.77 -12.76 -28.57
CA VAL A 386 -20.40 -14.02 -28.20
C VAL A 386 -19.77 -14.53 -26.91
N GLN A 387 -20.58 -15.09 -26.00
CA GLN A 387 -20.07 -15.73 -24.80
C GLN A 387 -19.32 -17.00 -25.18
N THR A 388 -18.06 -17.10 -24.76
CA THR A 388 -17.16 -18.17 -25.19
C THR A 388 -16.99 -19.21 -24.11
N GLU A 389 -16.60 -18.77 -22.93
CA GLU A 389 -16.29 -19.64 -21.81
C GLU A 389 -16.62 -19.00 -20.47
N LYS A 390 -16.66 -19.84 -19.45
CA LYS A 390 -16.78 -19.46 -18.06
C LYS A 390 -15.41 -19.61 -17.40
N VAL A 391 -14.93 -18.56 -16.75
CA VAL A 391 -13.64 -18.58 -16.05
C VAL A 391 -13.77 -19.46 -14.81
N GLN A 392 -12.91 -20.49 -14.72
CA GLN A 392 -12.92 -21.45 -13.61
C GLN A 392 -11.84 -21.17 -12.56
N ASP A 393 -10.75 -20.51 -12.96
CA ASP A 393 -9.59 -20.29 -12.11
C ASP A 393 -8.97 -18.91 -12.36
N LEU A 394 -8.48 -18.27 -11.30
CA LEU A 394 -7.92 -16.93 -11.38
C LEU A 394 -6.59 -16.92 -12.15
N ASP A 395 -5.80 -17.98 -12.06
CA ASP A 395 -4.50 -18.09 -12.75
C ASP A 395 -4.66 -18.16 -14.28
N SER A 396 -5.87 -18.44 -14.78
CA SER A 396 -6.19 -18.36 -16.21
C SER A 396 -6.30 -16.91 -16.73
N ILE A 397 -6.40 -15.93 -15.83
CA ILE A 397 -6.49 -14.52 -16.16
C ILE A 397 -5.10 -13.89 -16.19
N CYS A 398 -4.72 -13.34 -17.34
CA CYS A 398 -3.46 -12.61 -17.47
C CYS A 398 -3.58 -11.21 -16.87
N ASN A 399 -2.79 -10.91 -15.83
CA ASN A 399 -2.61 -9.54 -15.36
C ASN A 399 -1.66 -8.79 -16.32
N ILE A 400 -2.23 -8.03 -17.26
CA ILE A 400 -1.47 -7.25 -18.27
C ILE A 400 -0.57 -6.13 -17.67
N TYR A 401 -0.77 -5.81 -16.39
CA TYR A 401 0.07 -4.86 -15.68
C TYR A 401 1.31 -5.50 -15.05
N ASP A 402 1.33 -6.83 -14.87
CA ASP A 402 2.58 -7.53 -14.60
C ASP A 402 3.41 -7.59 -15.89
N LYS A 403 4.60 -6.98 -15.86
CA LYS A 403 5.51 -6.93 -17.00
C LYS A 403 6.38 -8.20 -17.13
N GLY A 404 6.09 -9.24 -16.37
CA GLY A 404 6.72 -10.56 -16.51
C GLY A 404 8.15 -10.57 -15.98
N GLY A 405 8.39 -9.93 -14.83
CA GLY A 405 9.66 -10.02 -14.12
C GLY A 405 9.94 -8.88 -13.15
N PHE A 406 10.63 -9.21 -12.04
CA PHE A 406 11.00 -8.28 -10.96
C PHE A 406 11.55 -6.94 -11.50
N PHE A 407 12.61 -6.96 -12.31
CA PHE A 407 13.23 -5.72 -12.77
C PHE A 407 12.32 -4.82 -13.63
N LYS A 408 11.37 -5.39 -14.38
CA LYS A 408 10.48 -4.59 -15.25
C LYS A 408 9.42 -3.85 -14.43
N ASN A 409 8.81 -4.53 -13.47
CA ASN A 409 7.81 -3.91 -12.59
C ASN A 409 8.45 -2.83 -11.69
N TRP A 410 9.67 -3.10 -11.21
CA TRP A 410 10.47 -2.10 -10.49
C TRP A 410 10.88 -0.93 -11.39
N GLY A 411 11.22 -1.19 -12.66
CA GLY A 411 11.50 -0.16 -13.65
C GLY A 411 10.34 0.84 -13.81
N GLU A 412 9.10 0.36 -13.87
CA GLU A 412 7.92 1.22 -13.96
C GLU A 412 7.73 2.12 -12.72
N VAL A 413 8.09 1.64 -11.53
CA VAL A 413 7.99 2.39 -10.27
C VAL A 413 9.06 3.48 -10.17
N PHE A 414 10.30 3.16 -10.52
CA PHE A 414 11.43 4.08 -10.33
C PHE A 414 11.61 5.05 -11.50
N PHE A 415 11.22 4.64 -12.70
CA PHE A 415 11.34 5.41 -13.94
C PHE A 415 9.96 5.55 -14.62
N PRO A 416 9.00 6.22 -13.98
CA PRO A 416 7.73 6.50 -14.64
C PRO A 416 7.97 7.42 -15.84
N LYS A 417 7.17 7.26 -16.88
CA LYS A 417 7.27 8.06 -18.10
C LYS A 417 6.81 9.49 -17.79
N TYR A 418 7.78 10.37 -17.52
CA TYR A 418 7.57 11.81 -17.52
C TYR A 418 7.61 12.28 -18.97
N SER A 419 6.56 12.95 -19.41
CA SER A 419 6.64 13.81 -20.60
C SER A 419 6.19 15.22 -20.30
#